data_AF-A0A8T6BY89-F1
#
_entry.id   AF-A0A8T6BY89-F1
#
_cell.length_a   1.000
_cell.length_b   1.000
_cell.length_c   1.000
_cell.angle_alpha   90.00
_cell.angle_beta   90.00
_cell.angle_gamma   90.00
#
_symmetry.space_group_name_H-M   'P 1'
#
loop_
_entity.id
_entity.type
_entity.pdbx_description
1 polymer ?
#
loop_
_entity_poly.entity_id
_entity_poly.type
_entity_poly.pdbx_seq_one_letter_code
_entity_poly.pdbx_strand_id
1 'polypeptide(L)'
;MSRAFELARAVRGTTSPNPAVGAVVARGSQIVGEGATQPPGGAHAEAMALRQAGDLAHGATLYVTLEPCDHYGRTPPCTEAIIESGIARVVVAVGDPDLRVSGRGLEQLREAGIEVSLGDGAAEGAAHYEAYVHHRRTGRPFVTAKFAASLDGRIASTSGDSRWISGPQTLRWAHQNRPLFDAMLVGVETIIVDNPQLTARPEGWSGPVPQPLRVILDSRGRTPLDSRVLEDTSSSRTLIATTSAASAEWSEALASRRVDVARLPADENGRVSLAALLDLLGREHGVVSLLVEGGGEVLGSFFDQRLINKVTAVVAPMIIGGDAQTAVRGRGAERMRDVLRLTHMSVERLGADLLVTGYPGNPEHELDVRIRPAGQADVDAVDQLLASQIIERPPKCEELLTGARAGDVVIWLATSHGSRTDVQGKAQPYEDVLGVAAVKFATDRASIPCLAVRPDAPASVAERLRDSCEASASGRAAEWLTLTTSTTVGLSEEQYRSSGYRYYRRDADGSDVLIKRLHA
;
A
#
# COMPACT_ATOMS: atom_id res chain seq x y z
N MET A 1 -22.28 0.92 0.88
CA MET A 1 -20.85 0.52 0.98
C MET A 1 -20.56 -0.54 2.03
N SER A 2 -20.98 -0.41 3.29
CA SER A 2 -20.60 -1.35 4.38
C SER A 2 -20.82 -2.83 4.06
N ARG A 3 -21.95 -3.17 3.41
CA ARG A 3 -22.22 -4.54 2.93
C ARG A 3 -21.19 -5.05 1.92
N ALA A 4 -20.69 -4.20 1.04
CA ALA A 4 -19.63 -4.55 0.09
C ALA A 4 -18.31 -4.89 0.82
N PHE A 5 -17.96 -4.17 1.89
CA PHE A 5 -16.81 -4.52 2.74
C PHE A 5 -17.02 -5.81 3.54
N GLU A 6 -18.23 -6.13 3.98
CA GLU A 6 -18.53 -7.45 4.56
C GLU A 6 -18.23 -8.59 3.58
N LEU A 7 -18.68 -8.45 2.32
CA LEU A 7 -18.40 -9.41 1.26
C LEU A 7 -16.90 -9.50 0.95
N ALA A 8 -16.21 -8.36 0.88
CA ALA A 8 -14.77 -8.29 0.68
C ALA A 8 -13.99 -9.00 1.81
N ARG A 9 -14.38 -8.79 3.07
CA ARG A 9 -13.76 -9.46 4.23
C ARG A 9 -13.97 -10.97 4.21
N ALA A 10 -15.13 -11.44 3.78
CA ALA A 10 -15.47 -12.86 3.75
C ALA A 10 -14.57 -13.69 2.82
N VAL A 11 -13.95 -13.07 1.81
CA VAL A 11 -13.06 -13.75 0.85
C VAL A 11 -11.57 -13.48 1.08
N ARG A 12 -11.19 -12.71 2.12
CA ARG A 12 -9.77 -12.48 2.45
C ARG A 12 -9.04 -13.80 2.69
N GLY A 13 -7.80 -13.88 2.20
CA GLY A 13 -6.97 -15.08 2.28
C GLY A 13 -7.22 -16.10 1.17
N THR A 14 -8.27 -15.94 0.36
CA THR A 14 -8.60 -16.89 -0.73
C THR A 14 -8.38 -16.31 -2.13
N THR A 15 -8.19 -15.00 -2.25
CA THR A 15 -8.12 -14.28 -3.53
C THR A 15 -6.70 -13.88 -3.93
N SER A 16 -5.74 -13.95 -3.01
CA SER A 16 -4.36 -13.50 -3.25
C SER A 16 -3.72 -14.19 -4.46
N PRO A 17 -2.96 -13.47 -5.31
CA PRO A 17 -2.48 -12.08 -5.16
C PRO A 17 -3.48 -11.01 -5.59
N ASN A 18 -4.71 -11.39 -5.97
CA ASN A 18 -5.76 -10.43 -6.31
C ASN A 18 -6.36 -9.83 -5.01
N PRO A 19 -6.75 -8.55 -5.04
CA PRO A 19 -7.37 -7.92 -3.89
C PRO A 19 -8.73 -8.56 -3.58
N ALA A 20 -9.03 -8.69 -2.29
CA ALA A 20 -10.34 -9.12 -1.83
C ALA A 20 -11.32 -7.94 -1.99
N VAL A 21 -12.10 -7.96 -3.09
CA VAL A 21 -13.07 -6.91 -3.44
C VAL A 21 -14.47 -7.44 -3.18
N GLY A 22 -15.36 -6.54 -2.75
CA GLY A 22 -16.78 -6.79 -2.64
C GLY A 22 -17.56 -5.77 -3.46
N ALA A 23 -18.70 -6.21 -3.98
CA ALA A 23 -19.57 -5.42 -4.84
C ALA A 23 -21.03 -5.68 -4.50
N VAL A 24 -21.85 -4.64 -4.54
CA VAL A 24 -23.30 -4.71 -4.29
C VAL A 24 -24.02 -3.86 -5.33
N VAL A 25 -25.00 -4.44 -6.02
CA VAL A 25 -25.92 -3.72 -6.91
C VAL A 25 -27.20 -3.43 -6.14
N ALA A 26 -27.58 -2.15 -6.05
CA ALA A 26 -28.77 -1.70 -5.35
C ALA A 26 -29.69 -0.89 -6.26
N ARG A 27 -31.00 -1.16 -6.17
CA ARG A 27 -32.06 -0.43 -6.86
C ARG A 27 -32.99 0.19 -5.82
N GLY A 28 -32.86 1.50 -5.60
CA GLY A 28 -33.50 2.16 -4.47
C GLY A 28 -32.99 1.61 -3.15
N SER A 29 -33.88 1.15 -2.27
CA SER A 29 -33.52 0.53 -0.98
C SER A 29 -33.24 -0.97 -1.06
N GLN A 30 -33.43 -1.61 -2.22
CA GLN A 30 -33.30 -3.04 -2.37
C GLN A 30 -31.94 -3.43 -2.94
N ILE A 31 -31.25 -4.38 -2.30
CA ILE A 31 -30.09 -5.06 -2.87
C ILE A 31 -30.61 -6.10 -3.87
N VAL A 32 -30.14 -6.01 -5.12
CA VAL A 32 -30.53 -6.90 -6.21
C VAL A 32 -29.39 -7.80 -6.68
N GLY A 33 -28.14 -7.51 -6.30
CA GLY A 33 -27.01 -8.39 -6.55
C GLY A 33 -25.86 -8.15 -5.56
N GLU A 34 -25.14 -9.21 -5.23
CA GLU A 34 -23.99 -9.23 -4.34
C GLU A 34 -22.86 -10.04 -4.98
N GLY A 35 -21.63 -9.59 -4.78
CA GLY A 35 -20.47 -10.25 -5.34
C GLY A 35 -19.22 -10.04 -4.50
N ALA A 36 -18.35 -11.04 -4.53
CA ALA A 36 -17.01 -10.97 -3.97
C ALA A 36 -16.03 -11.63 -4.93
N THR A 37 -14.80 -11.15 -4.95
CA THR A 37 -13.73 -11.71 -5.79
C THR A 37 -13.60 -13.21 -5.53
N GLN A 38 -13.62 -14.00 -6.61
CA GLN A 38 -13.40 -15.44 -6.54
C GLN A 38 -11.89 -15.76 -6.48
N PRO A 39 -11.50 -17.00 -6.08
CA PRO A 39 -10.10 -17.40 -6.08
C PRO A 39 -9.41 -17.16 -7.43
N PRO A 40 -8.06 -17.02 -7.47
CA PRO A 40 -7.32 -16.64 -8.67
C PRO A 40 -7.71 -17.41 -9.93
N GLY A 41 -8.03 -16.68 -11.00
CA GLY A 41 -8.57 -17.24 -12.26
C GLY A 41 -10.10 -17.23 -12.33
N GLY A 42 -10.78 -16.97 -11.21
CA GLY A 42 -12.23 -16.75 -11.17
C GLY A 42 -12.65 -15.31 -11.45
N ALA A 43 -13.96 -15.06 -11.38
CA ALA A 43 -14.56 -13.75 -11.65
C ALA A 43 -14.31 -12.74 -10.52
N HIS A 44 -14.23 -11.46 -10.91
CA HIS A 44 -14.18 -10.33 -9.97
C HIS A 44 -15.54 -10.09 -9.30
N ALA A 45 -15.53 -9.27 -8.24
CA ALA A 45 -16.71 -8.98 -7.43
C ALA A 45 -17.84 -8.35 -8.24
N GLU A 46 -17.51 -7.40 -9.11
CA GLU A 46 -18.44 -6.67 -9.97
C GLU A 46 -19.15 -7.64 -10.91
N ALA A 47 -18.41 -8.51 -11.58
CA ALA A 47 -18.98 -9.52 -12.48
C ALA A 47 -19.91 -10.50 -11.73
N MET A 48 -19.58 -10.88 -10.49
CA MET A 48 -20.47 -11.71 -9.66
C MET A 48 -21.76 -10.96 -9.31
N ALA A 49 -21.65 -9.71 -8.85
CA ALA A 49 -22.80 -8.91 -8.43
C ALA A 49 -23.74 -8.58 -9.60
N LEU A 50 -23.18 -8.24 -10.76
CA LEU A 50 -23.93 -7.97 -11.99
C LEU A 50 -24.65 -9.23 -12.51
N ARG A 51 -23.99 -10.39 -12.49
CA ARG A 51 -24.65 -11.66 -12.85
C ARG A 51 -25.83 -11.98 -11.94
N GLN A 52 -25.70 -11.74 -10.65
CA GLN A 52 -26.82 -11.97 -9.72
C GLN A 52 -27.96 -10.97 -9.94
N ALA A 53 -27.63 -9.69 -10.22
CA ALA A 53 -28.62 -8.66 -10.48
C ALA A 53 -29.39 -8.88 -11.80
N GLY A 54 -28.75 -9.43 -12.83
CA GLY A 54 -29.36 -9.61 -14.15
C GLY A 54 -29.94 -8.30 -14.68
N ASP A 55 -31.15 -8.36 -15.25
CA ASP A 55 -31.85 -7.18 -15.82
C ASP A 55 -32.14 -6.08 -14.78
N LEU A 56 -32.11 -6.40 -13.48
CA LEU A 56 -32.31 -5.41 -12.42
C LEU A 56 -31.11 -4.46 -12.25
N ALA A 57 -29.95 -4.77 -12.86
CA ALA A 57 -28.79 -3.89 -12.89
C ALA A 57 -29.03 -2.62 -13.71
N HIS A 58 -29.88 -2.67 -14.73
CA HIS A 58 -30.15 -1.52 -15.59
C HIS A 58 -30.77 -0.36 -14.80
N GLY A 59 -30.08 0.79 -14.81
CA GLY A 59 -30.45 1.98 -14.06
C GLY A 59 -30.15 1.92 -12.55
N ALA A 60 -29.50 0.85 -12.07
CA ALA A 60 -29.18 0.67 -10.66
C ALA A 60 -27.88 1.39 -10.25
N THR A 61 -27.57 1.34 -8.95
CA THR A 61 -26.29 1.80 -8.39
C THR A 61 -25.41 0.62 -8.00
N LEU A 62 -24.17 0.59 -8.47
CA LEU A 62 -23.14 -0.35 -8.03
C LEU A 62 -22.29 0.29 -6.93
N TYR A 63 -22.15 -0.39 -5.79
CA TYR A 63 -21.17 -0.07 -4.76
C TYR A 63 -20.03 -1.07 -4.83
N VAL A 64 -18.79 -0.61 -4.92
CA VAL A 64 -17.61 -1.46 -5.03
C VAL A 64 -16.48 -0.95 -4.14
N THR A 65 -15.77 -1.86 -3.47
CA THR A 65 -14.77 -1.49 -2.46
C THR A 65 -13.43 -1.02 -3.05
N LEU A 66 -13.15 -1.32 -4.32
CA LEU A 66 -11.95 -0.90 -5.04
C LEU A 66 -12.33 -0.44 -6.45
N GLU A 67 -11.52 0.43 -7.05
CA GLU A 67 -11.72 0.88 -8.44
C GLU A 67 -11.84 -0.31 -9.41
N PRO A 68 -12.88 -0.34 -10.27
CA PRO A 68 -13.05 -1.38 -11.26
C PRO A 68 -11.91 -1.41 -12.28
N CYS A 69 -11.41 -2.61 -12.59
CA CYS A 69 -10.31 -2.76 -13.53
C CYS A 69 -10.73 -2.44 -14.98
N ASP A 70 -9.84 -1.76 -15.70
CA ASP A 70 -10.01 -1.25 -17.07
C ASP A 70 -9.21 -2.04 -18.14
N HIS A 71 -8.44 -3.05 -17.72
CA HIS A 71 -7.50 -3.76 -18.57
C HIS A 71 -7.82 -5.25 -18.69
N TYR A 72 -7.42 -5.83 -19.82
CA TYR A 72 -7.52 -7.25 -20.08
C TYR A 72 -6.45 -8.00 -19.28
N GLY A 73 -6.89 -8.77 -18.28
CA GLY A 73 -6.07 -9.65 -17.48
C GLY A 73 -6.35 -11.12 -17.81
N ARG A 74 -6.57 -11.93 -16.77
CA ARG A 74 -7.09 -13.32 -16.93
C ARG A 74 -8.60 -13.34 -17.25
N THR A 75 -9.29 -12.25 -16.94
CA THR A 75 -10.71 -12.01 -17.21
C THR A 75 -10.87 -10.68 -17.95
N PRO A 76 -12.00 -10.47 -18.66
CA PRO A 76 -12.33 -9.18 -19.25
C PRO A 76 -12.40 -8.05 -18.20
N PRO A 77 -12.23 -6.77 -18.62
CA PRO A 77 -12.37 -5.60 -17.74
C PRO A 77 -13.72 -5.55 -17.05
N CYS A 78 -13.74 -5.12 -15.79
CA CYS A 78 -14.99 -4.95 -15.05
C CYS A 78 -15.76 -3.72 -15.54
N THR A 79 -15.05 -2.69 -16.01
CA THR A 79 -15.66 -1.48 -16.58
C THR A 79 -16.55 -1.80 -17.78
N GLU A 80 -16.13 -2.67 -18.69
CA GLU A 80 -16.95 -3.12 -19.82
C GLU A 80 -18.25 -3.79 -19.35
N ALA A 81 -18.15 -4.74 -18.42
CA ALA A 81 -19.33 -5.42 -17.87
C ALA A 81 -20.29 -4.45 -17.16
N ILE A 82 -19.76 -3.45 -16.46
CA ILE A 82 -20.56 -2.41 -15.81
C ILE A 82 -21.31 -1.57 -16.85
N ILE A 83 -20.62 -1.14 -17.91
CA ILE A 83 -21.21 -0.35 -19.00
C ILE A 83 -22.31 -1.16 -19.71
N GLU A 84 -22.03 -2.41 -20.09
CA GLU A 84 -22.98 -3.28 -20.77
C GLU A 84 -24.23 -3.59 -19.93
N SER A 85 -24.09 -3.64 -18.61
CA SER A 85 -25.22 -3.89 -17.69
C SER A 85 -26.19 -2.71 -17.55
N GLY A 86 -25.81 -1.52 -18.06
CA GLY A 86 -26.63 -0.31 -17.98
C GLY A 86 -26.73 0.29 -16.58
N ILE A 87 -25.74 0.06 -15.71
CA ILE A 87 -25.65 0.71 -14.39
C ILE A 87 -25.63 2.23 -14.57
N ALA A 88 -26.45 2.95 -13.81
CA ALA A 88 -26.53 4.41 -13.89
C ALA A 88 -25.48 5.12 -13.02
N ARG A 89 -25.09 4.48 -11.91
CA ARG A 89 -24.19 5.08 -10.91
C ARG A 89 -23.24 4.05 -10.31
N VAL A 90 -21.99 4.43 -10.12
CA VAL A 90 -20.96 3.62 -9.43
C VAL A 90 -20.40 4.42 -8.25
N VAL A 91 -20.42 3.81 -7.07
CA VAL A 91 -19.85 4.35 -5.84
C VAL A 91 -18.65 3.49 -5.45
N VAL A 92 -17.47 4.09 -5.44
CA VAL A 92 -16.19 3.42 -5.20
C VAL A 92 -15.62 3.85 -3.86
N ALA A 93 -15.13 2.92 -3.04
CA ALA A 93 -14.53 3.28 -1.76
C ALA A 93 -13.10 3.82 -1.89
N VAL A 94 -12.24 3.13 -2.64
CA VAL A 94 -10.82 3.47 -2.81
C VAL A 94 -10.41 3.35 -4.28
N GLY A 95 -9.59 4.28 -4.77
CA GLY A 95 -8.95 4.16 -6.08
C GLY A 95 -7.91 3.03 -6.12
N ASP A 96 -7.56 2.52 -7.30
CA ASP A 96 -6.53 1.49 -7.40
C ASP A 96 -5.13 2.15 -7.43
N PRO A 97 -4.22 1.82 -6.49
CA PRO A 97 -2.84 2.32 -6.51
C PRO A 97 -1.99 1.73 -7.64
N ASP A 98 -2.46 0.70 -8.34
CA ASP A 98 -1.77 0.12 -9.49
C ASP A 98 -1.73 1.13 -10.62
N LEU A 99 -0.52 1.50 -11.08
CA LEU A 99 -0.30 2.45 -12.17
C LEU A 99 -0.99 2.02 -13.49
N ARG A 100 -1.33 0.74 -13.63
CA ARG A 100 -2.10 0.20 -14.76
C ARG A 100 -3.60 0.45 -14.64
N VAL A 101 -4.11 0.99 -13.54
CA VAL A 101 -5.54 1.25 -13.36
C VAL A 101 -5.75 2.69 -12.91
N SER A 102 -5.03 3.12 -11.87
CA SER A 102 -5.05 4.45 -11.23
C SER A 102 -5.85 5.53 -11.98
N GLY A 103 -7.17 5.58 -11.75
CA GLY A 103 -8.09 6.59 -12.25
C GLY A 103 -8.69 6.33 -13.63
N ARG A 104 -8.09 5.47 -14.45
CA ARG A 104 -8.53 5.16 -15.82
C ARG A 104 -9.84 4.38 -15.84
N GLY A 105 -10.05 3.48 -14.87
CA GLY A 105 -11.31 2.75 -14.76
C GLY A 105 -12.46 3.70 -14.41
N LEU A 106 -12.21 4.64 -13.50
CA LEU A 106 -13.19 5.67 -13.15
C LEU A 106 -13.47 6.62 -14.33
N GLU A 107 -12.46 6.98 -15.10
CA GLU A 107 -12.59 7.82 -16.29
C GLU A 107 -13.42 7.14 -17.38
N GLN A 108 -13.11 5.88 -17.70
CA GLN A 108 -13.86 5.09 -18.68
C GLN A 108 -15.36 4.99 -18.35
N LEU A 109 -15.69 4.81 -17.06
CA LEU A 109 -17.09 4.77 -16.62
C LEU A 109 -17.78 6.14 -16.80
N ARG A 110 -17.09 7.24 -16.48
CA ARG A 110 -17.62 8.59 -16.69
C ARG A 110 -17.84 8.91 -18.17
N GLU A 111 -16.91 8.53 -19.04
CA GLU A 111 -17.02 8.70 -20.49
C GLU A 111 -18.20 7.92 -21.07
N ALA A 112 -18.55 6.77 -20.48
CA ALA A 112 -19.74 6.00 -20.82
C ALA A 112 -21.06 6.60 -20.28
N GLY A 113 -21.01 7.76 -19.60
CA GLY A 113 -22.19 8.45 -19.08
C GLY A 113 -22.66 7.95 -17.70
N ILE A 114 -21.84 7.16 -17.00
CA ILE A 114 -22.17 6.64 -15.67
C ILE A 114 -21.75 7.66 -14.61
N GLU A 115 -22.62 7.94 -13.63
CA GLU A 115 -22.28 8.80 -12.49
C GLU A 115 -21.29 8.08 -11.56
N VAL A 116 -20.11 8.65 -11.32
CA VAL A 116 -19.08 8.03 -10.47
C VAL A 116 -18.80 8.88 -9.22
N SER A 117 -18.98 8.28 -8.04
CA SER A 117 -18.60 8.84 -6.73
C SER A 117 -17.44 8.04 -6.13
N LEU A 118 -16.43 8.73 -5.57
CA LEU A 118 -15.27 8.09 -4.90
C LEU A 118 -15.18 8.55 -3.44
N GLY A 119 -14.84 7.63 -2.54
CA GLY A 119 -14.42 7.92 -1.16
C GLY A 119 -15.38 7.47 -0.06
N ASP A 120 -16.57 6.94 -0.41
CA ASP A 120 -17.47 6.33 0.57
C ASP A 120 -16.84 5.06 1.15
N GLY A 121 -16.47 5.06 2.43
CA GLY A 121 -15.73 3.96 3.06
C GLY A 121 -14.20 4.00 2.87
N ALA A 122 -13.62 5.14 2.46
CA ALA A 122 -12.18 5.27 2.20
C ALA A 122 -11.29 4.87 3.41
N ALA A 123 -11.68 5.22 4.63
CA ALA A 123 -10.91 4.87 5.84
C ALA A 123 -10.88 3.34 6.08
N GLU A 124 -12.00 2.66 5.88
CA GLU A 124 -12.09 1.20 5.97
C GLU A 124 -11.28 0.54 4.84
N GLY A 125 -11.37 1.08 3.63
CA GLY A 125 -10.62 0.59 2.48
C GLY A 125 -9.11 0.77 2.62
N ALA A 126 -8.64 1.87 3.21
CA ALA A 126 -7.21 2.11 3.47
C ALA A 126 -6.61 1.01 4.37
N ALA A 127 -7.33 0.62 5.43
CA ALA A 127 -6.91 -0.47 6.31
C ALA A 127 -7.03 -1.85 5.64
N HIS A 128 -8.12 -2.07 4.88
CA HIS A 128 -8.38 -3.37 4.24
C HIS A 128 -7.41 -3.68 3.09
N TYR A 129 -6.98 -2.67 2.33
CA TYR A 129 -6.08 -2.83 1.19
C TYR A 129 -4.60 -2.47 1.47
N GLU A 130 -4.22 -2.23 2.73
CA GLU A 130 -2.86 -1.79 3.11
C GLU A 130 -1.75 -2.66 2.48
N ALA A 131 -1.92 -3.98 2.52
CA ALA A 131 -0.93 -4.91 2.00
C ALA A 131 -0.89 -4.91 0.47
N TYR A 132 -2.06 -4.88 -0.17
CA TYR A 132 -2.17 -4.78 -1.63
C TYR A 132 -1.52 -3.50 -2.15
N VAL A 133 -1.85 -2.36 -1.54
CA VAL A 133 -1.30 -1.04 -1.91
C VAL A 133 0.22 -1.03 -1.78
N HIS A 134 0.75 -1.51 -0.66
CA HIS A 134 2.19 -1.59 -0.45
C HIS A 134 2.89 -2.45 -1.49
N HIS A 135 2.34 -3.63 -1.79
CA HIS A 135 2.89 -4.54 -2.79
C HIS A 135 2.88 -3.93 -4.19
N ARG A 136 1.78 -3.31 -4.62
CA ARG A 136 1.71 -2.68 -5.95
C ARG A 136 2.68 -1.51 -6.10
N ARG A 137 2.93 -0.76 -5.03
CA ARG A 137 3.87 0.37 -5.04
C ARG A 137 5.33 -0.05 -5.02
N THR A 138 5.68 -1.09 -4.27
CA THR A 138 7.08 -1.44 -3.97
C THR A 138 7.57 -2.72 -4.62
N GLY A 139 6.64 -3.59 -5.05
CA GLY A 139 6.91 -4.96 -5.45
C GLY A 139 7.29 -5.88 -4.29
N ARG A 140 7.17 -5.43 -3.03
CA ARG A 140 7.55 -6.16 -1.81
C ARG A 140 6.32 -6.48 -0.94
N PRO A 141 6.36 -7.55 -0.14
CA PRO A 141 5.27 -7.87 0.79
C PRO A 141 5.12 -6.80 1.88
N PHE A 142 3.89 -6.54 2.29
CA PHE A 142 3.62 -5.78 3.51
C PHE A 142 3.90 -6.65 4.73
N VAL A 143 4.86 -6.21 5.55
CA VAL A 143 5.41 -7.00 6.65
C VAL A 143 4.73 -6.63 7.97
N THR A 144 4.09 -7.62 8.58
CA THR A 144 3.54 -7.52 9.93
C THR A 144 4.44 -8.27 10.91
N ALA A 145 5.04 -7.55 11.87
CA ALA A 145 5.69 -8.17 13.01
C ALA A 145 4.64 -8.63 14.02
N LYS A 146 4.74 -9.88 14.47
CA LYS A 146 3.93 -10.38 15.57
C LYS A 146 4.77 -11.11 16.61
N PHE A 147 4.48 -10.81 17.88
CA PHE A 147 5.07 -11.50 19.02
C PHE A 147 4.09 -11.53 20.19
N ALA A 148 4.29 -12.50 21.09
CA ALA A 148 3.62 -12.54 22.38
C ALA A 148 4.69 -12.41 23.47
N ALA A 149 4.48 -11.52 24.42
CA ALA A 149 5.40 -11.25 25.51
C ALA A 149 4.66 -11.15 26.84
N SER A 150 5.38 -11.39 27.93
CA SER A 150 4.94 -11.01 29.28
C SER A 150 4.79 -9.48 29.42
N LEU A 151 4.17 -9.02 30.50
CA LEU A 151 4.00 -7.59 30.79
C LEU A 151 5.34 -6.85 30.90
N ASP A 152 6.40 -7.55 31.34
CA ASP A 152 7.78 -7.04 31.39
C ASP A 152 8.60 -7.32 30.10
N GLY A 153 7.94 -7.69 29.00
CA GLY A 153 8.52 -7.71 27.65
C GLY A 153 9.33 -8.96 27.29
N ARG A 154 9.15 -10.07 28.00
CA ARG A 154 9.90 -11.33 27.79
C ARG A 154 9.12 -12.33 26.93
N ILE A 155 9.83 -13.05 26.08
CA ILE A 155 9.28 -14.05 25.13
C ILE A 155 9.64 -15.50 25.45
N ALA A 156 10.38 -15.73 26.53
CA ALA A 156 10.69 -17.04 27.08
C ALA A 156 11.12 -16.86 28.54
N SER A 157 11.16 -17.94 29.32
CA SER A 157 11.87 -17.98 30.60
C SER A 157 13.40 -17.91 30.41
N THR A 158 14.15 -17.77 31.49
CA THR A 158 15.63 -17.81 31.46
C THR A 158 16.20 -19.15 30.97
N SER A 159 15.41 -20.22 31.04
CA SER A 159 15.77 -21.54 30.50
C SER A 159 15.53 -21.67 28.98
N GLY A 160 14.83 -20.71 28.38
CA GLY A 160 14.36 -20.78 27.00
C GLY A 160 12.96 -21.38 26.83
N ASP A 161 12.34 -21.92 27.90
CA ASP A 161 10.94 -22.38 27.82
C ASP A 161 10.00 -21.20 27.57
N SER A 162 9.31 -21.23 26.43
CA SER A 162 8.43 -20.19 25.88
C SER A 162 6.98 -20.67 25.74
N ARG A 163 6.68 -21.90 26.16
CA ARG A 163 5.37 -22.50 25.91
C ARG A 163 4.30 -21.79 26.73
N TRP A 164 3.30 -21.25 26.02
CA TRP A 164 2.08 -20.65 26.57
C TRP A 164 2.28 -19.35 27.36
N ILE A 165 3.11 -18.44 26.86
CA ILE A 165 3.11 -17.05 27.35
C ILE A 165 1.74 -16.41 27.17
N SER A 166 1.17 -16.51 25.97
CA SER A 166 -0.19 -16.07 25.68
C SER A 166 -1.24 -17.15 25.96
N GLY A 167 -2.44 -16.73 26.34
CA GLY A 167 -3.57 -17.60 26.62
C GLY A 167 -4.21 -18.26 25.38
N PRO A 168 -5.17 -19.18 25.61
CA PRO A 168 -5.83 -19.94 24.54
C PRO A 168 -6.62 -19.06 23.56
N GLN A 169 -7.18 -17.93 24.02
CA GLN A 169 -7.87 -16.96 23.15
C GLN A 169 -6.91 -16.37 22.12
N THR A 170 -5.68 -16.02 22.52
CA THR A 170 -4.65 -15.51 21.62
C THR A 170 -4.22 -16.57 20.61
N LEU A 171 -4.08 -17.83 21.04
CA LEU A 171 -3.71 -18.92 20.13
C LEU A 171 -4.81 -19.22 19.11
N ARG A 172 -6.08 -19.21 19.52
CA ARG A 172 -7.23 -19.30 18.60
C ARG A 172 -7.23 -18.13 17.63
N TRP A 173 -7.06 -16.90 18.12
CA TRP A 173 -6.95 -15.71 17.30
C TRP A 173 -5.82 -15.83 16.26
N ALA A 174 -4.63 -16.30 16.67
CA ALA A 174 -3.52 -16.51 15.75
C ALA A 174 -3.88 -17.52 14.65
N HIS A 175 -4.48 -18.66 15.01
CA HIS A 175 -4.92 -19.65 14.02
C HIS A 175 -6.04 -19.17 13.10
N GLN A 176 -6.92 -18.28 13.58
CA GLN A 176 -7.95 -17.61 12.77
C GLN A 176 -7.37 -16.60 11.79
N ASN A 177 -6.24 -15.96 12.13
CA ASN A 177 -5.62 -14.92 11.30
C ASN A 177 -4.58 -15.43 10.31
N ARG A 178 -3.93 -16.58 10.57
CA ARG A 178 -2.94 -17.17 9.65
C ARG A 178 -3.40 -17.34 8.20
N PRO A 179 -4.66 -17.76 7.91
CA PRO A 179 -5.16 -17.83 6.53
C PRO A 179 -5.19 -16.48 5.80
N LEU A 180 -5.16 -15.36 6.53
CA LEU A 180 -5.25 -14.02 5.95
C LEU A 180 -3.90 -13.49 5.45
N PHE A 181 -2.81 -14.23 5.68
CA PHE A 181 -1.46 -13.90 5.23
C PHE A 181 -1.01 -14.87 4.15
N ASP A 182 -0.28 -14.37 3.16
CA ASP A 182 0.26 -15.20 2.07
C ASP A 182 1.45 -16.03 2.53
N ALA A 183 2.25 -15.47 3.45
CA ALA A 183 3.43 -16.11 3.98
C ALA A 183 3.60 -15.85 5.48
N MET A 184 4.22 -16.82 6.14
CA MET A 184 4.69 -16.73 7.51
C MET A 184 6.19 -16.95 7.56
N LEU A 185 6.91 -16.14 8.35
CA LEU A 185 8.36 -16.22 8.46
C LEU A 185 8.80 -16.42 9.90
N VAL A 186 9.74 -17.36 10.08
CA VAL A 186 10.49 -17.57 11.33
C VAL A 186 11.97 -17.77 11.04
N GLY A 187 12.79 -17.66 12.09
CA GLY A 187 14.20 -18.07 12.04
C GLY A 187 14.37 -19.55 12.33
N VAL A 188 15.49 -20.13 11.90
CA VAL A 188 15.82 -21.54 12.14
C VAL A 188 15.85 -21.91 13.62
N GLU A 189 16.21 -20.99 14.51
CA GLU A 189 16.18 -21.23 15.97
C GLU A 189 14.77 -21.58 16.47
N THR A 190 13.73 -20.92 15.94
CA THR A 190 12.34 -21.27 16.26
C THR A 190 12.00 -22.68 15.78
N ILE A 191 12.55 -23.11 14.64
CA ILE A 191 12.36 -24.49 14.16
C ILE A 191 13.05 -25.50 15.07
N ILE A 192 14.28 -25.22 15.48
CA ILE A 192 15.08 -26.11 16.34
C ILE A 192 14.46 -26.25 17.73
N VAL A 193 14.02 -25.15 18.33
CA VAL A 193 13.53 -25.12 19.71
C VAL A 193 12.07 -25.58 19.81
N ASP A 194 11.19 -25.05 18.96
CA ASP A 194 9.74 -25.27 19.11
C ASP A 194 9.20 -26.38 18.18
N ASN A 195 9.97 -26.73 17.13
CA ASN A 195 9.57 -27.66 16.07
C ASN A 195 8.10 -27.43 15.57
N PRO A 196 7.73 -26.19 15.17
CA PRO A 196 6.37 -25.87 14.81
C PRO A 196 6.03 -26.39 13.41
N GLN A 197 4.73 -26.58 13.14
CA GLN A 197 4.25 -26.87 11.78
C GLN A 197 4.07 -25.61 10.92
N LEU A 198 3.86 -24.44 11.57
CA LEU A 198 3.52 -23.16 10.94
C LEU A 198 2.29 -23.20 10.01
N THR A 199 1.32 -24.06 10.33
CA THR A 199 0.05 -24.18 9.59
C THR A 199 -1.08 -23.36 10.21
N ALA A 200 -2.04 -22.97 9.36
CA ALA A 200 -3.31 -22.41 9.79
C ALA A 200 -4.28 -23.53 10.17
N ARG A 201 -4.94 -23.39 11.33
CA ARG A 201 -5.90 -24.36 11.87
C ARG A 201 -7.08 -23.65 12.54
N PRO A 202 -7.78 -22.75 11.80
CA PRO A 202 -8.92 -22.01 12.31
C PRO A 202 -10.08 -22.96 12.65
N GLU A 203 -10.70 -22.74 13.80
CA GLU A 203 -11.95 -23.42 14.17
C GLU A 203 -13.12 -22.81 13.36
N GLY A 204 -14.02 -23.66 12.85
CA GLY A 204 -15.24 -23.22 12.16
C GLY A 204 -15.03 -22.61 10.77
N TRP A 205 -13.86 -22.78 10.16
CA TRP A 205 -13.61 -22.32 8.79
C TRP A 205 -14.42 -23.14 7.77
N SER A 206 -15.13 -22.45 6.89
CA SER A 206 -15.91 -23.09 5.83
C SER A 206 -15.02 -23.47 4.65
N GLY A 207 -15.04 -24.74 4.25
CA GLY A 207 -14.25 -25.25 3.12
C GLY A 207 -12.76 -25.46 3.43
N PRO A 208 -11.91 -25.63 2.40
CA PRO A 208 -10.47 -25.80 2.58
C PRO A 208 -9.84 -24.56 3.21
N VAL A 209 -9.06 -24.76 4.27
CA VAL A 209 -8.32 -23.68 4.94
C VAL A 209 -7.12 -23.26 4.07
N PRO A 210 -7.03 -21.99 3.64
CA PRO A 210 -5.83 -21.46 2.99
C PRO A 210 -4.62 -21.59 3.91
N GLN A 211 -3.53 -22.10 3.37
CA GLN A 211 -2.28 -22.26 4.11
C GLN A 211 -1.25 -21.24 3.63
N PRO A 212 -0.59 -20.52 4.54
CA PRO A 212 0.49 -19.61 4.17
C PRO A 212 1.72 -20.37 3.69
N LEU A 213 2.51 -19.75 2.81
CA LEU A 213 3.88 -20.17 2.53
C LEU A 213 4.72 -20.09 3.82
N ARG A 214 5.38 -21.18 4.19
CA ARG A 214 6.23 -21.25 5.38
C ARG A 214 7.66 -20.87 5.01
N VAL A 215 8.11 -19.69 5.42
CA VAL A 215 9.44 -19.15 5.12
C VAL A 215 10.35 -19.32 6.34
N ILE A 216 11.50 -19.97 6.14
CA ILE A 216 12.49 -20.22 7.20
C ILE A 216 13.77 -19.48 6.83
N LEU A 217 14.22 -18.59 7.72
CA LEU A 217 15.55 -17.98 7.63
C LEU A 217 16.59 -18.91 8.24
N ASP A 218 17.44 -19.48 7.39
CA ASP A 218 18.48 -20.42 7.80
C ASP A 218 19.77 -20.20 7.01
N SER A 219 20.55 -19.20 7.43
CA SER A 219 21.75 -18.76 6.71
C SER A 219 22.81 -19.84 6.50
N ARG A 220 22.82 -20.90 7.33
CA ARG A 220 23.87 -21.94 7.34
C ARG A 220 23.36 -23.36 7.08
N GLY A 221 22.06 -23.55 6.81
CA GLY A 221 21.49 -24.87 6.56
C GLY A 221 21.48 -25.76 7.82
N ARG A 222 20.93 -25.25 8.91
CA ARG A 222 20.81 -25.92 10.21
C ARG A 222 19.44 -26.56 10.46
N THR A 223 18.47 -26.34 9.59
CA THR A 223 17.11 -26.88 9.75
C THR A 223 17.16 -28.40 9.82
N PRO A 224 16.74 -29.02 10.95
CA PRO A 224 16.77 -30.47 11.11
C PRO A 224 15.87 -31.16 10.07
N LEU A 225 16.37 -32.23 9.48
CA LEU A 225 15.65 -32.97 8.43
C LEU A 225 14.37 -33.66 8.96
N ASP A 226 14.21 -33.84 10.26
CA ASP A 226 13.02 -34.40 10.90
C ASP A 226 12.06 -33.33 11.46
N SER A 227 12.26 -32.06 11.09
CA SER A 227 11.39 -30.96 11.51
C SER A 227 9.97 -31.14 10.96
N ARG A 228 8.97 -30.87 11.79
CA ARG A 228 7.53 -30.92 11.45
C ARG A 228 7.15 -29.99 10.30
N VAL A 229 7.88 -28.89 10.15
CA VAL A 229 7.71 -27.95 9.04
C VAL A 229 8.10 -28.53 7.67
N LEU A 230 8.83 -29.66 7.65
CA LEU A 230 9.25 -30.38 6.45
C LEU A 230 8.42 -31.64 6.17
N GLU A 231 7.52 -32.00 7.09
CA GLU A 231 6.59 -33.10 6.87
C GLU A 231 5.60 -32.75 5.75
N ASP A 232 5.35 -33.69 4.83
CA ASP A 232 4.33 -33.58 3.77
C ASP A 232 2.93 -33.91 4.31
N THR A 233 2.60 -33.36 5.48
CA THR A 233 1.32 -33.58 6.17
C THR A 233 0.34 -32.43 5.98
N SER A 234 0.78 -31.30 5.41
CA SER A 234 -0.07 -30.17 5.04
C SER A 234 0.06 -29.80 3.56
N SER A 235 -0.96 -29.14 3.01
CA SER A 235 -0.90 -28.52 1.69
C SER A 235 0.04 -27.29 1.63
N SER A 236 0.72 -26.96 2.74
CA SER A 236 1.57 -25.77 2.87
C SER A 236 2.93 -26.02 2.22
N ARG A 237 3.34 -25.13 1.30
CA ARG A 237 4.71 -25.11 0.79
C ARG A 237 5.67 -24.57 1.85
N THR A 238 6.92 -25.01 1.79
CA THR A 238 8.01 -24.50 2.63
C THR A 238 9.11 -23.94 1.74
N LEU A 239 9.56 -22.73 2.05
CA LEU A 239 10.71 -22.07 1.44
C LEU A 239 11.77 -21.86 2.53
N ILE A 240 12.96 -22.42 2.36
CA ILE A 240 14.10 -22.15 3.22
C ILE A 240 15.03 -21.19 2.51
N ALA A 241 15.17 -19.98 3.07
CA ALA A 241 16.11 -18.99 2.60
C ALA A 241 17.47 -19.20 3.29
N THR A 242 18.53 -19.36 2.49
CA THR A 242 19.87 -19.66 2.97
C THR A 242 20.94 -18.85 2.22
N THR A 243 22.21 -18.98 2.61
CA THR A 243 23.34 -18.33 1.93
C THR A 243 24.27 -19.37 1.29
N SER A 244 25.39 -18.92 0.72
CA SER A 244 26.46 -19.80 0.25
C SER A 244 27.12 -20.61 1.37
N ALA A 245 26.91 -20.25 2.65
CA ALA A 245 27.45 -20.97 3.79
C ALA A 245 26.73 -22.31 4.09
N ALA A 246 25.54 -22.54 3.54
CA ALA A 246 24.87 -23.84 3.66
C ALA A 246 25.55 -24.91 2.79
N SER A 247 25.73 -26.11 3.34
CA SER A 247 26.39 -27.20 2.62
C SER A 247 25.54 -27.70 1.45
N ALA A 248 26.21 -28.23 0.43
CA ALA A 248 25.54 -28.85 -0.70
C ALA A 248 24.81 -30.12 -0.27
N GLU A 249 25.39 -30.93 0.62
CA GLU A 249 24.75 -32.16 1.10
C GLU A 249 23.44 -31.87 1.84
N TRP A 250 23.41 -30.82 2.67
CA TRP A 250 22.17 -30.43 3.37
C TRP A 250 21.09 -29.98 2.38
N SER A 251 21.46 -29.19 1.38
CA SER A 251 20.52 -28.71 0.35
C SER A 251 19.98 -29.87 -0.49
N GLU A 252 20.84 -30.83 -0.86
CA GLU A 252 20.46 -32.02 -1.62
C GLU A 252 19.57 -32.98 -0.80
N ALA A 253 19.83 -33.13 0.51
CA ALA A 253 18.98 -33.91 1.39
C ALA A 253 17.54 -33.37 1.48
N LEU A 254 17.35 -32.07 1.24
CA LEU A 254 16.03 -31.43 1.17
C LEU A 254 15.37 -31.53 -0.21
N ALA A 255 16.13 -31.76 -1.29
CA ALA A 255 15.61 -31.78 -2.65
C ALA A 255 14.59 -32.89 -2.92
N SER A 256 14.63 -33.97 -2.13
CA SER A 256 13.64 -35.07 -2.19
C SER A 256 12.29 -34.74 -1.55
N ARG A 257 12.12 -33.52 -1.01
CA ARG A 257 10.94 -33.08 -0.25
C ARG A 257 10.25 -31.92 -0.96
N ARG A 258 9.01 -31.62 -0.57
CA ARG A 258 8.26 -30.44 -1.04
C ARG A 258 8.75 -29.13 -0.40
N VAL A 259 10.05 -28.89 -0.49
CA VAL A 259 10.74 -27.77 0.13
C VAL A 259 11.56 -27.06 -0.93
N ASP A 260 11.29 -25.78 -1.13
CA ASP A 260 12.11 -24.92 -1.98
C ASP A 260 13.28 -24.39 -1.13
N VAL A 261 14.50 -24.44 -1.65
CA VAL A 261 15.68 -23.83 -1.01
C VAL A 261 16.14 -22.67 -1.87
N ALA A 262 16.01 -21.44 -1.37
CA ALA A 262 16.48 -20.24 -2.03
C ALA A 262 17.84 -19.82 -1.46
N ARG A 263 18.88 -19.87 -2.29
CA ARG A 263 20.19 -19.33 -1.94
C ARG A 263 20.24 -17.83 -2.28
N LEU A 264 20.30 -17.00 -1.26
CA LEU A 264 20.29 -15.54 -1.34
C LEU A 264 21.65 -14.94 -0.95
N PRO A 265 21.92 -13.68 -1.35
CA PRO A 265 23.08 -12.94 -0.87
C PRO A 265 23.09 -12.84 0.66
N ALA A 266 24.30 -12.87 1.23
CA ALA A 266 24.49 -12.60 2.65
C ALA A 266 24.57 -11.09 2.92
N ASP A 267 24.12 -10.67 4.09
CA ASP A 267 24.37 -9.33 4.64
C ASP A 267 25.80 -9.24 5.22
N GLU A 268 26.14 -8.07 5.78
CA GLU A 268 27.43 -7.80 6.40
C GLU A 268 27.79 -8.76 7.56
N ASN A 269 26.79 -9.40 8.16
CA ASN A 269 26.93 -10.36 9.27
C ASN A 269 26.92 -11.83 8.78
N GLY A 270 26.93 -12.06 7.47
CA GLY A 270 26.84 -13.41 6.91
C GLY A 270 25.45 -14.04 7.03
N ARG A 271 24.41 -13.24 7.32
CA ARG A 271 23.01 -13.70 7.41
C ARG A 271 22.30 -13.49 6.08
N VAL A 272 21.19 -14.17 5.84
CA VAL A 272 20.37 -13.93 4.64
C VAL A 272 19.97 -12.44 4.55
N SER A 273 20.21 -11.82 3.39
CA SER A 273 19.75 -10.46 3.12
C SER A 273 18.22 -10.39 3.11
N LEU A 274 17.65 -9.68 4.10
CA LEU A 274 16.19 -9.49 4.21
C LEU A 274 15.63 -8.73 3.01
N ALA A 275 16.35 -7.75 2.48
CA ALA A 275 15.94 -7.02 1.29
C ALA A 275 15.80 -7.95 0.07
N ALA A 276 16.80 -8.80 -0.16
CA ALA A 276 16.75 -9.78 -1.26
C ALA A 276 15.63 -10.81 -1.05
N LEU A 277 15.39 -11.23 0.21
CA LEU A 277 14.28 -12.12 0.52
C LEU A 277 12.92 -11.47 0.24
N LEU A 278 12.70 -10.22 0.64
CA LEU A 278 11.45 -9.52 0.39
C LEU A 278 11.22 -9.30 -1.11
N ASP A 279 12.27 -9.04 -1.89
CA ASP A 279 12.19 -8.96 -3.35
C ASP A 279 11.80 -10.31 -3.98
N LEU A 280 12.45 -11.41 -3.55
CA LEU A 280 12.11 -12.77 -3.99
C LEU A 280 10.64 -13.11 -3.68
N LEU A 281 10.22 -12.89 -2.42
CA LEU A 281 8.86 -13.20 -1.98
C LEU A 281 7.81 -12.39 -2.75
N GLY A 282 8.02 -11.08 -2.89
CA GLY A 282 7.05 -10.19 -3.53
C GLY A 282 6.95 -10.40 -5.04
N ARG A 283 8.10 -10.55 -5.73
CA ARG A 283 8.15 -10.56 -7.20
C ARG A 283 8.02 -11.94 -7.81
N GLU A 284 8.64 -12.95 -7.21
CA GLU A 284 8.70 -14.31 -7.78
C GLU A 284 7.63 -15.22 -7.17
N HIS A 285 7.36 -15.08 -5.87
CA HIS A 285 6.33 -15.87 -5.19
C HIS A 285 4.96 -15.17 -5.09
N GLY A 286 4.86 -13.90 -5.48
CA GLY A 286 3.60 -13.14 -5.43
C GLY A 286 3.05 -12.92 -4.02
N VAL A 287 3.91 -12.95 -3.00
CA VAL A 287 3.53 -12.73 -1.60
C VAL A 287 3.21 -11.25 -1.41
N VAL A 288 1.94 -10.94 -1.13
CA VAL A 288 1.46 -9.57 -0.87
C VAL A 288 1.58 -9.22 0.61
N SER A 289 1.38 -10.20 1.49
CA SER A 289 1.36 -10.05 2.94
C SER A 289 2.26 -11.07 3.64
N LEU A 290 3.13 -10.59 4.52
CA LEU A 290 4.08 -11.41 5.27
C LEU A 290 3.89 -11.23 6.77
N LEU A 291 3.63 -12.33 7.49
CA LEU A 291 3.62 -12.35 8.94
C LEU A 291 4.97 -12.86 9.48
N VAL A 292 5.68 -12.02 10.23
CA VAL A 292 6.93 -12.40 10.89
C VAL A 292 6.64 -12.77 12.35
N GLU A 293 6.65 -14.06 12.66
CA GLU A 293 6.54 -14.61 14.03
C GLU A 293 7.92 -15.05 14.58
N GLY A 294 9.01 -14.58 13.98
CA GLY A 294 10.37 -15.02 14.32
C GLY A 294 10.82 -14.63 15.73
N GLY A 295 11.76 -15.38 16.31
CA GLY A 295 12.39 -15.04 17.59
C GLY A 295 13.07 -13.66 17.58
N GLY A 296 13.47 -13.18 18.77
CA GLY A 296 13.85 -11.78 18.97
C GLY A 296 14.97 -11.25 18.05
N GLU A 297 15.87 -12.10 17.55
CA GLU A 297 16.89 -11.69 16.57
C GLU A 297 16.34 -11.41 15.16
N VAL A 298 15.35 -12.20 14.71
CA VAL A 298 14.71 -11.99 13.41
C VAL A 298 13.92 -10.70 13.46
N LEU A 299 13.03 -10.54 14.45
CA LEU A 299 12.30 -9.29 14.64
C LEU A 299 13.24 -8.10 14.78
N GLY A 300 14.31 -8.25 15.57
CA GLY A 300 15.38 -7.25 15.68
C GLY A 300 15.94 -6.81 14.34
N SER A 301 16.29 -7.75 13.48
CA SER A 301 16.86 -7.47 12.15
C SER A 301 15.87 -6.73 11.25
N PHE A 302 14.57 -7.09 11.30
CA PHE A 302 13.53 -6.38 10.56
C PHE A 302 13.33 -4.94 11.08
N PHE A 303 13.32 -4.74 12.40
CA PHE A 303 13.20 -3.40 13.00
C PHE A 303 14.42 -2.52 12.73
N ASP A 304 15.63 -3.08 12.91
CA ASP A 304 16.90 -2.39 12.66
C ASP A 304 17.05 -1.91 11.21
N GLN A 305 16.43 -2.62 10.26
CA GLN A 305 16.40 -2.29 8.83
C GLN A 305 15.14 -1.51 8.40
N ARG A 306 14.24 -1.18 9.34
CA ARG A 306 12.95 -0.49 9.08
C ARG A 306 12.08 -1.20 8.03
N LEU A 307 12.05 -2.53 8.10
CA LEU A 307 11.29 -3.38 7.17
C LEU A 307 9.92 -3.80 7.71
N ILE A 308 9.52 -3.35 8.90
CA ILE A 308 8.19 -3.62 9.47
C ILE A 308 7.22 -2.52 9.09
N ASN A 309 6.08 -2.89 8.51
CA ASN A 309 4.99 -1.96 8.20
C ASN A 309 3.95 -1.89 9.32
N LYS A 310 3.74 -3.00 10.04
CA LYS A 310 2.72 -3.10 11.10
C LYS A 310 3.21 -3.97 12.24
N VAL A 311 2.84 -3.60 13.46
CA VAL A 311 3.10 -4.39 14.67
C VAL A 311 1.79 -4.93 15.20
N THR A 312 1.80 -6.21 15.59
CA THR A 312 0.72 -6.87 16.33
C THR A 312 1.34 -7.59 17.52
N ALA A 313 1.34 -6.93 18.67
CA ALA A 313 1.97 -7.41 19.88
C ALA A 313 0.91 -7.94 20.86
N VAL A 314 1.14 -9.10 21.45
CA VAL A 314 0.31 -9.61 22.55
C VAL A 314 1.06 -9.42 23.86
N VAL A 315 0.42 -8.79 24.83
CA VAL A 315 0.92 -8.60 26.20
C VAL A 315 0.12 -9.49 27.14
N ALA A 316 0.76 -10.53 27.65
CA ALA A 316 0.18 -11.45 28.62
C ALA A 316 0.29 -10.87 30.05
N PRO A 317 -0.71 -11.08 30.93
CA PRO A 317 -0.75 -10.52 32.28
C PRO A 317 0.15 -11.28 33.27
N MET A 318 1.44 -11.42 32.93
CA MET A 318 2.43 -12.11 33.75
C MET A 318 3.78 -11.37 33.75
N ILE A 319 4.62 -11.65 34.75
CA ILE A 319 5.98 -11.12 34.86
C ILE A 319 6.94 -12.31 34.86
N ILE A 320 7.92 -12.31 33.95
CA ILE A 320 8.94 -13.37 33.87
C ILE A 320 10.21 -12.96 34.62
N GLY A 321 10.68 -11.72 34.44
CA GLY A 321 11.89 -11.19 35.05
C GLY A 321 13.19 -11.78 34.49
N GLY A 322 14.30 -11.47 35.17
CA GLY A 322 15.64 -11.99 34.84
C GLY A 322 16.22 -11.51 33.51
N ASP A 323 17.33 -12.11 33.11
CA ASP A 323 17.98 -11.89 31.79
C ASP A 323 17.32 -12.77 30.70
N ALA A 324 16.00 -12.84 30.73
CA ALA A 324 15.21 -13.63 29.80
C ALA A 324 15.11 -12.94 28.42
N GLN A 325 14.83 -13.72 27.37
CA GLN A 325 14.81 -13.18 26.00
C GLN A 325 13.71 -12.12 25.82
N THR A 326 14.03 -11.02 25.15
CA THR A 326 13.08 -9.97 24.77
C THR A 326 12.51 -10.19 23.37
N ALA A 327 11.34 -9.58 23.10
CA ALA A 327 10.65 -9.71 21.82
C ALA A 327 11.40 -9.12 20.63
N VAL A 328 12.15 -8.04 20.85
CA VAL A 328 12.97 -7.38 19.83
C VAL A 328 14.38 -7.28 20.37
N ARG A 329 15.33 -7.92 19.68
CA ARG A 329 16.78 -7.82 19.92
C ARG A 329 17.41 -7.01 18.79
N GLY A 330 18.71 -7.16 18.56
CA GLY A 330 19.44 -6.45 17.51
C GLY A 330 20.18 -5.24 18.05
N ARG A 331 20.53 -4.32 17.15
CA ARG A 331 21.27 -3.08 17.46
C ARG A 331 20.43 -2.15 18.34
N GLY A 332 19.15 -2.01 18.02
CA GLY A 332 18.23 -1.15 18.79
C GLY A 332 18.55 0.35 18.68
N ALA A 333 17.80 1.17 19.42
CA ALA A 333 18.02 2.60 19.49
C ALA A 333 19.06 2.93 20.57
N GLU A 334 20.10 3.70 20.22
CA GLU A 334 21.10 4.17 21.18
C GLU A 334 20.53 5.22 22.13
N ARG A 335 19.61 6.07 21.64
CA ARG A 335 19.00 7.17 22.40
C ARG A 335 17.49 7.13 22.29
N MET A 336 16.80 7.59 23.33
CA MET A 336 15.32 7.59 23.38
C MET A 336 14.65 8.44 22.29
N ARG A 337 15.33 9.45 21.75
CA ARG A 337 14.83 10.22 20.60
C ARG A 337 14.83 9.42 19.29
N ASP A 338 15.64 8.38 19.22
CA ASP A 338 15.81 7.52 18.05
C ASP A 338 14.91 6.27 18.14
N VAL A 339 14.13 6.13 19.23
CA VAL A 339 13.19 5.02 19.42
C VAL A 339 12.09 5.06 18.37
N LEU A 340 11.80 3.89 17.82
CA LEU A 340 10.65 3.67 16.96
C LEU A 340 9.38 3.71 17.82
N ARG A 341 8.49 4.64 17.50
CA ARG A 341 7.17 4.75 18.14
C ARG A 341 6.12 4.10 17.24
N LEU A 342 4.98 3.74 17.83
CA LEU A 342 3.82 3.26 17.08
C LEU A 342 2.80 4.39 16.97
N THR A 343 2.23 4.57 15.78
CA THR A 343 1.09 5.46 15.50
C THR A 343 -0.14 4.64 15.17
N HIS A 344 -1.32 5.28 15.17
CA HIS A 344 -2.62 4.67 14.93
C HIS A 344 -2.84 3.39 15.73
N MET A 345 -2.53 3.45 17.03
CA MET A 345 -2.58 2.28 17.89
C MET A 345 -4.01 1.87 18.23
N SER A 346 -4.27 0.56 18.24
CA SER A 346 -5.45 -0.04 18.85
C SER A 346 -5.04 -0.99 19.98
N VAL A 347 -5.90 -1.12 20.99
CA VAL A 347 -5.74 -2.07 22.09
C VAL A 347 -7.04 -2.83 22.28
N GLU A 348 -6.96 -4.15 22.18
CA GLU A 348 -8.09 -5.07 22.33
C GLU A 348 -7.78 -6.13 23.38
N ARG A 349 -8.80 -6.69 24.02
CA ARG A 349 -8.63 -7.80 24.96
C ARG A 349 -8.84 -9.13 24.25
N LEU A 350 -7.89 -10.05 24.38
CA LEU A 350 -8.02 -11.45 23.95
C LEU A 350 -8.07 -12.35 25.18
N GLY A 351 -9.26 -12.46 25.77
CA GLY A 351 -9.41 -13.09 27.08
C GLY A 351 -8.67 -12.28 28.15
N ALA A 352 -7.60 -12.85 28.71
CA ALA A 352 -6.78 -12.19 29.71
C ALA A 352 -5.62 -11.36 29.12
N ASP A 353 -5.26 -11.60 27.85
CA ASP A 353 -4.17 -10.92 27.16
C ASP A 353 -4.63 -9.59 26.55
N LEU A 354 -3.69 -8.69 26.28
CA LEU A 354 -3.91 -7.48 25.50
C LEU A 354 -3.30 -7.63 24.11
N LEU A 355 -4.08 -7.44 23.06
CA LEU A 355 -3.61 -7.30 21.69
C LEU A 355 -3.40 -5.81 21.40
N VAL A 356 -2.17 -5.43 21.12
CA VAL A 356 -1.79 -4.08 20.72
C VAL A 356 -1.43 -4.11 19.25
N THR A 357 -2.12 -3.32 18.42
CA THR A 357 -1.74 -3.12 17.02
C THR A 357 -1.33 -1.67 16.78
N GLY A 358 -0.46 -1.44 15.81
CA GLY A 358 -0.03 -0.10 15.43
C GLY A 358 1.00 -0.13 14.31
N TYR A 359 1.36 1.05 13.82
CA TYR A 359 2.24 1.23 12.68
C TYR A 359 3.52 1.92 13.12
N PRO A 360 4.71 1.42 12.77
CA PRO A 360 5.96 2.16 13.00
C PRO A 360 5.92 3.56 12.40
N GLY A 361 6.08 4.59 13.24
CA GLY A 361 6.04 5.99 12.83
C GLY A 361 6.46 6.90 13.97
N ASN A 362 6.97 8.10 13.66
CA ASN A 362 7.30 9.06 14.71
C ASN A 362 6.14 10.06 14.88
N PRO A 363 5.35 10.02 15.98
CA PRO A 363 4.29 10.99 16.25
C PRO A 363 4.82 12.42 16.41
N GLU A 364 6.08 12.60 16.82
CA GLU A 364 6.72 13.95 16.85
C GLU A 364 7.07 14.47 15.43
N HIS A 365 6.97 13.62 14.41
CA HIS A 365 7.06 13.98 12.99
C HIS A 365 5.72 13.90 12.24
N GLU A 366 4.59 13.67 12.93
CA GLU A 366 3.29 14.15 12.46
C GLU A 366 3.21 15.64 12.77
N LEU A 367 4.03 16.44 12.09
CA LEU A 367 3.68 17.84 11.92
C LEU A 367 2.27 17.84 11.27
N ASP A 368 1.35 18.72 11.70
CA ASP A 368 0.13 19.02 10.96
C ASP A 368 0.56 19.69 9.64
N VAL A 369 1.05 18.88 8.72
CA VAL A 369 1.57 19.30 7.43
C VAL A 369 0.38 19.52 6.54
N ARG A 370 0.06 20.79 6.32
CA ARG A 370 -0.93 21.22 5.35
C ARG A 370 -0.24 21.46 4.03
N ILE A 371 -0.84 20.95 2.96
CA ILE A 371 -0.36 21.19 1.60
C ILE A 371 -1.36 22.11 0.91
N ARG A 372 -0.90 23.29 0.51
CA ARG A 372 -1.75 24.32 -0.11
C ARG A 372 -1.00 25.08 -1.20
N PRO A 373 -1.71 25.67 -2.18
CA PRO A 373 -1.10 26.66 -3.07
C PRO A 373 -0.52 27.83 -2.27
N ALA A 374 0.62 28.34 -2.70
CA ALA A 374 1.24 29.55 -2.15
C ALA A 374 0.39 30.78 -2.50
N GLY A 375 0.16 31.64 -1.51
CA GLY A 375 -0.40 32.98 -1.70
C GLY A 375 0.70 34.04 -1.80
N GLN A 376 0.32 35.28 -2.09
CA GLN A 376 1.25 36.40 -2.27
C GLN A 376 2.11 36.70 -1.02
N ALA A 377 1.60 36.41 0.18
CA ALA A 377 2.31 36.62 1.44
C ALA A 377 3.37 35.53 1.75
N ASP A 378 3.37 34.42 1.01
CA ASP A 378 4.30 33.31 1.24
C ASP A 378 5.63 33.47 0.47
N VAL A 379 5.77 34.52 -0.35
CA VAL A 379 6.94 34.75 -1.23
C VAL A 379 8.24 34.84 -0.42
N ASP A 380 8.27 35.64 0.63
CA ASP A 380 9.46 35.81 1.48
C ASP A 380 9.85 34.49 2.19
N ALA A 381 8.86 33.67 2.56
CA ALA A 381 9.09 32.39 3.22
C ALA A 381 9.62 31.31 2.25
N VAL A 382 9.13 31.32 1.01
CA VAL A 382 9.65 30.48 -0.08
C VAL A 382 11.08 30.88 -0.43
N ASP A 383 11.35 32.18 -0.55
CA ASP A 383 12.69 32.70 -0.83
C ASP A 383 13.67 32.35 0.28
N GLN A 384 13.26 32.47 1.55
CA GLN A 384 14.10 32.04 2.69
C GLN A 384 14.38 30.53 2.68
N LEU A 385 13.39 29.70 2.35
CA LEU A 385 13.59 28.25 2.23
C LEU A 385 14.58 27.91 1.12
N LEU A 386 14.44 28.53 -0.05
CA LEU A 386 15.33 28.32 -1.20
C LEU A 386 16.74 28.89 -0.96
N ALA A 387 16.86 30.01 -0.24
CA ALA A 387 18.12 30.64 0.13
C ALA A 387 18.88 29.88 1.24
N SER A 388 18.21 28.99 1.98
CA SER A 388 18.81 28.27 3.11
C SER A 388 19.97 27.32 2.73
N GLN A 389 20.22 27.07 1.44
CA GLN A 389 21.28 26.20 0.91
C GLN A 389 21.29 24.75 1.44
N ILE A 390 20.22 24.30 2.12
CA ILE A 390 20.13 22.94 2.67
C ILE A 390 19.54 21.92 1.68
N ILE A 391 19.38 22.33 0.42
CA ILE A 391 18.87 21.53 -0.69
C ILE A 391 19.95 21.59 -1.77
N GLU A 392 20.46 20.44 -2.22
CA GLU A 392 21.30 20.41 -3.43
C GLU A 392 20.49 21.01 -4.59
N ARG A 393 20.87 22.23 -4.99
CA ARG A 393 20.20 23.04 -6.02
C ARG A 393 19.82 22.20 -7.25
N PRO A 394 18.54 22.16 -7.66
CA PRO A 394 18.22 22.11 -9.07
C PRO A 394 18.17 23.57 -9.57
N PRO A 395 19.04 23.98 -10.51
CA PRO A 395 19.06 25.34 -11.10
C PRO A 395 17.69 25.83 -11.63
N LYS A 396 16.74 24.92 -11.86
CA LYS A 396 15.40 25.21 -12.40
C LYS A 396 14.47 25.98 -11.45
N CYS A 397 14.60 25.85 -10.13
CA CYS A 397 13.65 26.50 -9.20
C CYS A 397 13.83 28.03 -9.18
N GLU A 398 15.09 28.49 -9.18
CA GLU A 398 15.47 29.91 -9.16
C GLU A 398 15.07 30.59 -10.49
N GLU A 399 15.31 29.94 -11.64
CA GLU A 399 14.87 30.44 -12.97
C GLU A 399 13.35 30.49 -13.14
N LEU A 400 12.59 29.57 -12.53
CA LEU A 400 11.13 29.53 -12.67
C LEU A 400 10.41 30.59 -11.82
N LEU A 401 10.99 30.96 -10.68
CA LEU A 401 10.44 31.98 -9.79
C LEU A 401 10.83 33.39 -10.25
N THR A 402 12.00 33.51 -10.89
CA THR A 402 12.51 34.78 -11.43
C THR A 402 12.10 34.95 -12.90
N GLY A 403 10.85 35.34 -13.16
CA GLY A 403 10.38 35.72 -14.50
C GLY A 403 9.17 34.97 -15.06
N ALA A 404 8.50 34.13 -14.28
CA ALA A 404 7.20 33.58 -14.67
C ALA A 404 6.14 34.67 -14.82
N ARG A 405 5.37 34.63 -15.92
CA ARG A 405 4.16 35.46 -16.07
C ARG A 405 3.09 34.92 -15.10
N ALA A 406 2.31 35.81 -14.50
CA ALA A 406 1.21 35.43 -13.62
C ALA A 406 0.24 34.49 -14.37
N GLY A 407 0.22 33.21 -14.00
CA GLY A 407 -0.62 32.17 -14.61
C GLY A 407 0.08 30.88 -15.02
N ASP A 408 1.40 30.91 -15.30
CA ASP A 408 2.11 29.76 -15.93
C ASP A 408 2.69 28.75 -14.91
N VAL A 409 2.88 29.17 -13.66
CA VAL A 409 3.49 28.37 -12.58
C VAL A 409 2.65 28.51 -11.31
N VAL A 410 2.32 27.39 -10.68
CA VAL A 410 1.70 27.36 -9.34
C VAL A 410 2.67 26.71 -8.36
N ILE A 411 2.86 27.35 -7.22
CA ILE A 411 3.72 26.86 -6.15
C ILE A 411 2.83 26.23 -5.09
N TRP A 412 3.23 25.06 -4.60
CA TRP A 412 2.61 24.36 -3.48
C TRP A 412 3.57 24.36 -2.30
N LEU A 413 3.03 24.58 -1.11
CA LEU A 413 3.77 24.61 0.15
C LEU A 413 3.28 23.48 1.03
N ALA A 414 4.22 22.76 1.64
CA ALA A 414 3.98 21.98 2.84
C ALA A 414 4.31 22.85 4.04
N THR A 415 3.32 23.16 4.88
CA THR A 415 3.52 23.99 6.07
C THR A 415 3.12 23.24 7.33
N SER A 416 3.92 23.35 8.39
CA SER A 416 3.52 22.95 9.74
C SER A 416 2.97 24.14 10.49
N HIS A 417 1.98 23.87 11.35
CA HIS A 417 1.42 24.88 12.23
C HIS A 417 1.77 24.53 13.67
N GLY A 418 2.11 25.55 14.46
CA GLY A 418 2.38 25.40 15.89
C GLY A 418 2.13 26.69 16.66
N SER A 419 2.49 26.68 17.94
CA SER A 419 2.53 27.90 18.76
C SER A 419 3.89 28.06 19.42
N ARG A 420 4.51 29.23 19.29
CA ARG A 420 5.75 29.61 19.99
C ARG A 420 5.37 30.58 21.09
N THR A 421 5.93 30.38 22.27
CA THR A 421 5.70 31.30 23.38
C THR A 421 6.68 32.45 23.26
N ASP A 422 6.19 33.68 23.16
CA ASP A 422 7.06 34.86 23.12
C ASP A 422 7.75 35.10 24.47
N VAL A 423 8.70 36.04 24.50
CA VAL A 423 9.44 36.43 25.72
C VAL A 423 8.55 36.97 26.84
N GLN A 424 7.26 37.23 26.58
CA GLN A 424 6.26 37.67 27.55
C GLN A 424 5.32 36.52 27.99
N GLY A 425 5.58 35.28 27.56
CA GLY A 425 4.78 34.12 27.94
C GLY A 425 3.49 33.95 27.12
N LYS A 426 3.29 34.70 26.03
CA LYS A 426 2.10 34.55 25.18
C LYS A 426 2.35 33.59 24.03
N ALA A 427 1.42 32.65 23.84
CA ALA A 427 1.42 31.76 22.69
C ALA A 427 1.11 32.55 21.41
N GLN A 428 2.09 32.61 20.51
CA GLN A 428 1.98 33.15 19.17
C GLN A 428 1.88 31.98 18.18
N PRO A 429 0.83 31.90 17.37
CA PRO A 429 0.77 30.90 16.30
C PRO A 429 1.91 31.15 15.30
N TYR A 430 2.52 30.08 14.80
CA TYR A 430 3.48 30.15 13.70
C TYR A 430 3.14 29.11 12.63
N GLU A 431 3.46 29.45 11.39
CA GLU A 431 3.41 28.56 10.23
C GLU A 431 4.85 28.43 9.69
N ASP A 432 5.43 27.23 9.78
CA ASP A 432 6.78 26.95 9.28
C ASP A 432 6.69 26.21 7.94
N VAL A 433 7.32 26.73 6.89
CA VAL A 433 7.39 26.04 5.59
C VAL A 433 8.39 24.88 5.68
N LEU A 434 7.91 23.68 5.39
CA LEU A 434 8.67 22.42 5.41
C LEU A 434 9.17 22.01 4.03
N GLY A 435 8.46 22.40 2.97
CA GLY A 435 8.81 22.06 1.61
C GLY A 435 8.00 22.84 0.59
N VAL A 436 8.53 22.91 -0.63
CA VAL A 436 7.96 23.62 -1.78
C VAL A 436 8.03 22.77 -3.04
N ALA A 437 6.98 22.81 -3.85
CA ALA A 437 6.96 22.23 -5.18
C ALA A 437 6.42 23.26 -6.17
N ALA A 438 7.12 23.46 -7.29
CA ALA A 438 6.62 24.31 -8.36
C ALA A 438 6.08 23.42 -9.48
N VAL A 439 4.83 23.67 -9.87
CA VAL A 439 4.17 23.02 -11.00
C VAL A 439 4.15 24.00 -12.14
N LYS A 440 4.76 23.62 -13.27
CA LYS A 440 4.67 24.38 -14.52
C LYS A 440 3.58 23.76 -15.38
N PHE A 441 2.62 24.58 -15.78
CA PHE A 441 1.57 24.20 -16.72
C PHE A 441 2.05 24.57 -18.12
N ALA A 442 2.21 23.56 -18.98
CA ALA A 442 2.30 23.77 -20.43
C ALA A 442 0.97 23.41 -21.07
N THR A 443 0.71 23.89 -22.29
CA THR A 443 -0.55 23.73 -23.03
C THR A 443 -1.02 22.28 -23.19
N ASP A 444 -0.15 21.28 -23.01
CA ASP A 444 -0.45 19.87 -23.18
C ASP A 444 -0.02 18.96 -22.03
N ARG A 445 0.75 19.45 -21.04
CA ARG A 445 1.21 18.67 -19.87
C ARG A 445 1.53 19.56 -18.67
N ALA A 446 1.25 19.04 -17.48
CA ALA A 446 1.82 19.57 -16.25
C ALA A 446 3.11 18.81 -15.90
N SER A 447 4.13 19.54 -15.47
CA SER A 447 5.37 18.96 -14.97
C SER A 447 5.71 19.57 -13.61
N ILE A 448 6.39 18.81 -12.75
CA ILE A 448 6.93 19.28 -11.48
C ILE A 448 8.43 19.51 -11.66
N PRO A 449 8.84 20.66 -12.24
CA PRO A 449 10.25 20.96 -12.46
C PRO A 449 11.04 21.21 -11.17
N CYS A 450 10.35 21.40 -10.03
CA CYS A 450 10.95 21.73 -8.75
C CYS A 450 10.21 21.01 -7.61
N LEU A 451 10.94 20.25 -6.79
CA LEU A 451 10.49 19.71 -5.52
C LEU A 451 11.65 19.84 -4.52
N ALA A 452 11.39 20.56 -3.43
CA ALA A 452 12.38 20.95 -2.44
C ALA A 452 11.78 20.76 -1.05
N VAL A 453 12.48 20.07 -0.14
CA VAL A 453 12.00 19.80 1.22
C VAL A 453 13.16 20.02 2.18
N ARG A 454 12.90 20.59 3.36
CA ARG A 454 13.93 20.75 4.39
C ARG A 454 14.45 19.37 4.83
N PRO A 455 15.74 19.19 5.12
CA PRO A 455 16.24 17.90 5.55
C PRO A 455 15.73 17.43 6.91
N ASP A 456 15.26 18.37 7.75
CA ASP A 456 14.65 18.09 9.04
C ASP A 456 13.12 17.91 8.96
N ALA A 457 12.53 18.03 7.77
CA ALA A 457 11.12 17.72 7.58
C ALA A 457 10.87 16.20 7.63
N PRO A 458 9.66 15.75 8.01
CA PRO A 458 9.28 14.35 7.94
C PRO A 458 9.49 13.77 6.53
N ALA A 459 9.99 12.54 6.44
CA ALA A 459 10.30 11.89 5.16
C ALA A 459 9.08 11.81 4.21
N SER A 460 7.86 11.79 4.77
CA SER A 460 6.59 11.78 4.02
C SER A 460 6.24 13.11 3.35
N VAL A 461 6.86 14.24 3.74
CA VAL A 461 6.53 15.57 3.20
C VAL A 461 6.79 15.63 1.70
N ALA A 462 7.91 15.07 1.24
CA ALA A 462 8.27 15.08 -0.18
C ALA A 462 7.26 14.28 -1.03
N GLU A 463 6.83 13.11 -0.55
CA GLU A 463 5.85 12.26 -1.22
C GLU A 463 4.48 12.93 -1.26
N ARG A 464 3.98 13.41 -0.11
CA ARG A 464 2.67 14.09 -0.04
C ARG A 464 2.61 15.36 -0.88
N LEU A 465 3.69 16.14 -0.91
CA LEU A 465 3.78 17.36 -1.70
C LEU A 465 3.73 17.04 -3.20
N ARG A 466 4.45 15.99 -3.64
CA ARG A 466 4.40 15.50 -5.01
C ARG A 466 2.99 15.03 -5.40
N ASP A 467 2.38 14.14 -4.62
CA ASP A 467 1.05 13.58 -4.91
C ASP A 467 -0.02 14.68 -5.03
N SER A 468 0.02 15.66 -4.12
CA SER A 468 -0.93 16.78 -4.11
C SER A 468 -0.76 17.71 -5.32
N CYS A 469 0.50 17.93 -5.74
CA CYS A 469 0.81 18.69 -6.94
C CYS A 469 0.35 17.98 -8.21
N GLU A 470 0.58 16.66 -8.33
CA GLU A 470 0.19 15.85 -9.48
C GLU A 470 -1.34 15.76 -9.63
N ALA A 471 -2.06 15.62 -8.52
CA ALA A 471 -3.53 15.65 -8.50
C ALA A 471 -4.09 17.02 -8.97
N SER A 472 -3.43 18.11 -8.62
CA SER A 472 -3.86 19.47 -9.02
C SER A 472 -3.49 19.80 -10.47
N ALA A 473 -2.37 19.25 -10.93
CA ALA A 473 -1.89 19.30 -12.31
C ALA A 473 -2.85 18.61 -13.29
N SER A 474 -3.37 17.44 -12.91
CA SER A 474 -4.31 16.66 -13.71
C SER A 474 -5.71 17.30 -13.78
N GLY A 475 -6.16 17.99 -12.73
CA GLY A 475 -7.46 18.69 -12.70
C GLY A 475 -7.57 19.96 -13.56
N ARG A 476 -6.46 20.62 -13.92
CA ARG A 476 -6.43 21.84 -14.78
C ARG A 476 -6.11 21.60 -16.25
N ALA A 477 -5.66 20.39 -16.61
CA ALA A 477 -5.43 20.00 -18.02
C ALA A 477 -6.75 19.81 -18.81
N ALA A 478 -7.91 20.04 -18.18
CA ALA A 478 -9.24 19.88 -18.76
C ALA A 478 -9.77 21.14 -19.50
N GLU A 479 -8.97 22.21 -19.67
CA GLU A 479 -9.41 23.42 -20.36
C GLU A 479 -8.66 23.66 -21.70
N TRP A 480 -9.30 23.20 -22.78
CA TRP A 480 -9.23 23.65 -24.18
C TRP A 480 -7.86 23.77 -24.90
N LEU A 481 -7.66 22.93 -25.92
CA LEU A 481 -6.55 23.07 -26.88
C LEU A 481 -7.03 23.76 -28.17
N THR A 482 -6.61 25.01 -28.37
CA THR A 482 -6.85 25.78 -29.61
C THR A 482 -5.61 25.64 -30.50
N LEU A 483 -5.73 25.05 -31.69
CA LEU A 483 -4.63 24.98 -32.66
C LEU A 483 -4.81 26.08 -33.72
N THR A 484 -4.09 27.19 -33.56
CA THR A 484 -3.83 28.14 -34.65
C THR A 484 -2.63 27.63 -35.45
N THR A 485 -2.88 26.90 -36.54
CA THR A 485 -1.80 26.51 -37.45
C THR A 485 -1.60 27.58 -38.51
N SER A 486 -0.48 28.30 -38.47
CA SER A 486 0.09 28.90 -39.67
C SER A 486 1.18 27.99 -40.23
N THR A 487 0.83 26.77 -40.62
CA THR A 487 1.52 26.05 -41.71
C THR A 487 0.75 24.80 -42.10
N THR A 488 0.32 24.80 -43.35
CA THR A 488 -0.35 23.75 -44.07
C THR A 488 0.50 22.48 -44.12
N VAL A 489 -0.06 21.33 -43.76
CA VAL A 489 0.41 20.03 -44.27
C VAL A 489 -0.80 19.21 -44.75
N GLY A 490 -1.07 19.31 -46.06
CA GLY A 490 -1.23 18.17 -46.96
C GLY A 490 -2.24 17.05 -46.68
N LEU A 491 -3.44 17.33 -46.13
CA LEU A 491 -4.51 16.32 -46.05
C LEU A 491 -5.68 16.68 -46.98
N SER A 492 -6.15 15.71 -47.77
CA SER A 492 -7.39 15.84 -48.57
C SER A 492 -8.64 15.83 -47.67
N GLU A 493 -9.77 16.33 -48.15
CA GLU A 493 -11.04 16.33 -47.38
C GLU A 493 -11.47 14.92 -46.95
N GLU A 494 -11.10 13.90 -47.71
CA GLU A 494 -11.34 12.49 -47.37
C GLU A 494 -10.42 11.99 -46.25
N GLN A 495 -9.15 12.42 -46.24
CA GLN A 495 -8.21 12.19 -45.12
C GLN A 495 -8.61 13.00 -43.86
N TYR A 496 -9.30 14.12 -44.05
CA TYR A 496 -9.81 14.96 -42.96
C TYR A 496 -10.98 14.30 -42.22
N ARG A 497 -11.94 13.72 -42.95
CA ARG A 497 -13.07 12.99 -42.34
C ARG A 497 -12.64 11.69 -41.65
N SER A 498 -11.62 11.00 -42.14
CA SER A 498 -11.10 9.79 -41.50
C SER A 498 -10.27 10.04 -40.23
N SER A 499 -9.79 11.28 -40.01
CA SER A 499 -8.95 11.66 -38.86
C SER A 499 -9.74 12.17 -37.64
N GLY A 500 -11.08 12.16 -37.69
CA GLY A 500 -11.94 12.47 -36.55
C GLY A 500 -12.18 13.96 -36.26
N TYR A 501 -11.89 14.86 -37.20
CA TYR A 501 -12.21 16.30 -37.11
C TYR A 501 -13.63 16.56 -37.64
N ARG A 502 -14.43 17.43 -37.00
CA ARG A 502 -15.87 17.59 -37.34
C ARG A 502 -16.30 18.98 -37.77
N TYR A 503 -15.57 20.06 -37.46
CA TYR A 503 -16.04 21.42 -37.77
C TYR A 503 -14.95 22.32 -38.34
N TYR A 504 -15.41 23.33 -39.06
CA TYR A 504 -14.63 24.36 -39.72
C TYR A 504 -15.18 25.72 -39.27
N ARG A 505 -14.31 26.63 -38.86
CA ARG A 505 -14.65 28.04 -38.60
C ARG A 505 -13.65 28.93 -39.33
N ARG A 506 -14.15 29.93 -40.06
CA ARG A 506 -13.32 30.97 -40.68
C ARG A 506 -13.32 32.20 -39.77
N ASP A 507 -12.15 32.64 -39.33
CA ASP A 507 -12.00 33.77 -38.40
C ASP A 507 -12.01 35.13 -39.14
N ALA A 508 -12.09 36.22 -38.38
CA ALA A 508 -12.30 37.58 -38.91
C ALA A 508 -11.16 38.10 -39.81
N ASP A 509 -9.99 37.47 -39.75
CA ASP A 509 -8.83 37.73 -40.61
C ASP A 509 -8.81 36.86 -41.89
N GLY A 510 -9.85 36.04 -42.11
CA GLY A 510 -10.02 35.19 -43.27
C GLY A 510 -9.31 33.83 -43.19
N SER A 511 -8.69 33.51 -42.05
CA SER A 511 -8.01 32.23 -41.84
C SER A 511 -8.98 31.09 -41.52
N ASP A 512 -8.63 29.89 -41.99
CA ASP A 512 -9.44 28.69 -41.86
C ASP A 512 -8.98 27.90 -40.63
N VAL A 513 -9.84 27.81 -39.62
CA VAL A 513 -9.58 27.12 -38.36
C VAL A 513 -10.28 25.76 -38.35
N LEU A 514 -9.49 24.71 -38.20
CA LEU A 514 -9.95 23.33 -38.10
C LEU A 514 -10.23 23.01 -36.62
N ILE A 515 -11.45 22.56 -36.33
CA ILE A 515 -11.88 22.30 -34.95
C ILE A 515 -12.04 20.79 -34.79
N LYS A 516 -11.11 20.19 -34.02
CA LYS A 516 -11.29 18.83 -33.51
C LYS A 516 -12.22 18.90 -32.31
N ARG A 517 -13.44 18.42 -32.52
CA ARG A 517 -14.39 18.16 -31.45
C ARG A 517 -13.91 16.87 -30.73
N LEU A 518 -13.00 16.96 -29.76
CA LEU A 518 -12.83 15.87 -28.77
C LEU A 518 -13.97 16.05 -27.78
N HIS A 519 -15.05 15.30 -27.98
CA HIS A 519 -16.29 15.38 -27.21
C HIS A 519 -16.75 13.97 -26.84
N ALA A 520 -17.71 13.81 -25.92
CA ALA A 520 -18.84 14.70 -25.69
C ALA A 520 -19.24 14.88 -24.23
#